data_AF-A0A9W8G3M6-F1
#
_entry.id   AF-A0A9W8G3M6-F1
#
_cell.length_a   1.000
_cell.length_b   1.000
_cell.length_c   1.000
_cell.angle_alpha   90.00
_cell.angle_beta   90.00
_cell.angle_gamma   90.00
#
_symmetry.space_group_name_H-M   'P 1'
#
loop_
_entity.id
_entity.type
_entity.pdbx_description
1 polymer ?
#
loop_
_entity_poly.entity_id
_entity_poly.type
_entity_poly.pdbx_seq_one_letter_code
_entity_poly.pdbx_strand_id
1 'polypeptide(L)'
;MLFKISAIVVALVASASAQMAMVEPCTRYTPHNPKCPAPPAGKTFDLNQKNPLGKSEPLCKHTTPYTTPVATWAAGQSITTRFEAGEGARGGGHIQFSLSYDGGETFVVIHEVLGNAFLNGQTTSNEATILSYTFDLPRDIPASDKAIFAWTWVNA
;
A
#
# COMPACT_ATOMS: atom_id res chain seq x y z
N MET A 1 36.40 -3.52 -50.15
CA MET A 1 36.26 -3.00 -48.77
C MET A 1 34.96 -2.20 -48.69
N LEU A 2 33.88 -2.75 -48.14
CA LEU A 2 32.75 -1.96 -47.66
C LEU A 2 32.32 -2.57 -46.31
N PHE A 3 32.53 -1.79 -45.25
CA PHE A 3 32.27 -2.18 -43.86
C PHE A 3 30.77 -2.36 -43.63
N LYS A 4 30.37 -3.53 -43.10
CA LYS A 4 29.02 -3.76 -42.57
C LYS A 4 28.90 -3.05 -41.22
N ILE A 5 28.03 -2.05 -41.13
CA ILE A 5 27.66 -1.39 -39.88
C ILE A 5 26.56 -2.24 -39.24
N SER A 6 26.92 -3.08 -38.26
CA SER A 6 25.93 -3.69 -37.35
C SER A 6 25.69 -2.71 -36.20
N ALA A 7 24.55 -2.03 -36.22
CA ALA A 7 24.08 -1.25 -35.09
C ALA A 7 23.57 -2.21 -33.99
N ILE A 8 24.26 -2.27 -32.86
CA ILE A 8 23.80 -2.97 -31.66
C ILE A 8 22.85 -2.02 -30.94
N VAL A 9 21.56 -2.34 -30.94
CA VAL A 9 20.54 -1.66 -30.13
C VAL A 9 20.57 -2.29 -28.74
N VAL A 10 21.20 -1.60 -27.77
CA VAL A 10 21.08 -1.94 -26.36
C VAL A 10 19.76 -1.37 -25.86
N ALA A 11 18.74 -2.22 -25.73
CA ALA A 11 17.50 -1.85 -25.04
C ALA A 11 17.80 -1.73 -23.53
N LEU A 12 17.92 -0.51 -23.00
CA LEU A 12 17.86 -0.28 -21.56
C LEU A 12 16.43 -0.58 -21.10
N VAL A 13 16.23 -1.75 -20.51
CA VAL A 13 15.02 -2.04 -19.75
C VAL A 13 15.13 -1.24 -18.45
N ALA A 14 14.48 -0.08 -18.38
CA ALA A 14 14.34 0.66 -17.13
C ALA A 14 13.46 -0.16 -16.19
N SER A 15 14.04 -0.77 -15.16
CA SER A 15 13.29 -1.44 -14.12
C SER A 15 12.41 -0.41 -13.40
N ALA A 16 11.09 -0.54 -13.54
CA ALA A 16 10.12 0.31 -12.84
C ALA A 16 10.00 -0.15 -11.37
N SER A 17 10.63 0.60 -10.45
CA SER A 17 10.49 0.43 -9.00
C SER A 17 9.43 1.40 -8.47
N ALA A 18 8.17 0.96 -8.44
CA ALA A 18 7.08 1.71 -7.82
C ALA A 18 6.94 1.21 -6.37
N GLN A 19 7.36 2.02 -5.40
CA GLN A 19 7.54 1.59 -4.00
C GLN A 19 6.84 2.55 -3.04
N MET A 20 5.76 2.08 -2.42
CA MET A 20 4.95 2.85 -1.48
C MET A 20 4.62 2.01 -0.25
N ALA A 21 4.61 2.64 0.92
CA ALA A 21 4.20 2.02 2.17
C ALA A 21 3.24 2.94 2.92
N MET A 22 2.12 2.37 3.37
CA MET A 22 1.22 3.05 4.31
C MET A 22 1.91 3.10 5.69
N VAL A 23 1.91 4.30 6.30
CA VAL A 23 2.50 4.60 7.61
C VAL A 23 1.44 4.91 8.67
N GLU A 24 0.24 5.31 8.25
CA GLU A 24 -0.92 5.51 9.12
C GLU A 24 -2.21 5.00 8.43
N PRO A 25 -3.04 4.19 9.13
CA PRO A 25 -2.77 3.58 10.43
C PRO A 25 -1.58 2.61 10.37
N CYS A 26 -1.04 2.26 11.54
CA CYS A 26 0.15 1.38 11.62
C CYS A 26 -0.10 0.04 10.92
N THR A 27 0.59 -0.20 9.81
CA THR A 27 0.61 -1.51 9.18
C THR A 27 1.42 -2.51 10.00
N ARG A 28 1.22 -3.80 9.73
CA ARG A 28 1.94 -4.86 10.43
C ARG A 28 3.45 -4.69 10.25
N TYR A 29 4.12 -4.52 11.39
CA TYR A 29 5.57 -4.55 11.56
C TYR A 29 6.30 -3.43 10.83
N THR A 30 5.62 -2.29 10.66
CA THR A 30 6.19 -1.16 9.95
C THR A 30 7.43 -0.59 10.65
N PRO A 31 8.55 -0.42 9.94
CA PRO A 31 9.68 0.36 10.45
C PRO A 31 9.51 1.87 10.21
N HIS A 32 8.46 2.28 9.48
CA HIS A 32 8.35 3.62 8.91
C HIS A 32 7.62 4.63 9.80
N ASN A 33 7.14 4.21 10.97
CA ASN A 33 6.51 5.10 11.95
C ASN A 33 6.90 4.68 13.38
N PRO A 34 7.79 5.42 14.07
CA PRO A 34 8.28 5.04 15.40
C PRO A 34 7.21 5.11 16.50
N LYS A 35 6.03 5.67 16.22
CA LYS A 35 4.89 5.65 17.14
C LYS A 35 4.10 4.34 17.07
N CYS A 36 4.37 3.49 16.08
CA CYS A 36 3.69 2.22 15.93
C CYS A 36 4.18 1.18 16.95
N PRO A 37 3.32 0.21 17.32
CA PRO A 37 3.73 -0.86 18.22
C PRO A 37 4.90 -1.66 17.65
N ALA A 38 5.77 -2.13 18.54
CA ALA A 38 6.81 -3.08 18.18
C ALA A 38 6.18 -4.39 17.65
N PRO A 39 6.85 -5.10 16.73
CA PRO A 39 6.40 -6.43 16.29
C PRO A 39 6.16 -7.36 17.49
N PRO A 40 5.18 -8.29 17.41
CA PRO A 40 4.94 -9.31 18.41
C PRO A 40 6.19 -10.14 18.74
N ALA A 41 6.19 -10.79 19.90
CA ALA A 41 7.32 -11.61 20.36
C ALA A 41 7.78 -12.62 19.29
N GLY A 42 9.08 -12.65 19.03
CA GLY A 42 9.69 -13.51 18.02
C GLY A 42 9.53 -13.02 16.57
N LYS A 43 9.02 -11.79 16.35
CA LYS A 43 8.95 -11.14 15.03
C LYS A 43 9.88 -9.93 14.99
N THR A 44 10.27 -9.54 13.78
CA THR A 44 11.11 -8.37 13.50
C THR A 44 10.38 -7.40 12.60
N PHE A 45 10.88 -6.16 12.50
CA PHE A 45 10.36 -5.19 11.55
C PHE A 45 10.45 -5.70 10.11
N ASP A 46 9.46 -5.35 9.30
CA ASP A 46 9.43 -5.65 7.88
C ASP A 46 10.19 -4.57 7.11
N LEU A 47 11.46 -4.81 6.83
CA LEU A 47 12.29 -3.87 6.06
C LEU A 47 11.95 -3.86 4.56
N ASN A 48 11.09 -4.77 4.10
CA ASN A 48 10.66 -4.91 2.71
C ASN A 48 9.19 -4.48 2.54
N GLN A 49 8.67 -3.63 3.42
CA GLN A 49 7.26 -3.24 3.41
C GLN A 49 6.82 -2.54 2.11
N LYS A 50 7.75 -1.87 1.42
CA LYS A 50 7.51 -1.21 0.13
C LYS A 50 7.54 -2.17 -1.07
N ASN A 51 8.03 -3.40 -0.89
CA ASN A 51 8.13 -4.37 -1.97
C ASN A 51 6.75 -4.95 -2.30
N PRO A 52 6.45 -5.18 -3.59
CA PRO A 52 5.26 -5.90 -4.00
C PRO A 52 5.12 -7.25 -3.29
N LEU A 53 3.89 -7.71 -3.14
CA LEU A 53 3.61 -9.03 -2.58
C LEU A 53 4.20 -10.12 -3.47
N GLY A 54 5.02 -10.99 -2.87
CA GLY A 54 5.50 -12.20 -3.53
C GLY A 54 4.40 -13.26 -3.66
N LYS A 55 4.56 -14.20 -4.60
CA LYS A 55 3.61 -15.31 -4.85
C LYS A 55 3.24 -16.11 -3.59
N SER A 56 4.18 -16.24 -2.65
CA SER A 56 4.01 -17.03 -1.43
C SER A 56 3.84 -16.16 -0.18
N GLU A 57 3.67 -14.84 -0.34
CA GLU A 57 3.41 -13.95 0.79
C GLU A 57 1.90 -13.88 1.09
N PRO A 58 1.50 -13.75 2.37
CA PRO A 58 0.11 -13.48 2.71
C PRO A 58 -0.27 -12.05 2.28
N LEU A 59 -1.57 -11.80 2.01
CA LEU A 59 -2.06 -10.51 1.52
C LEU A 59 -1.65 -9.30 2.39
N CYS A 60 -1.53 -9.48 3.71
CA CYS A 60 -1.10 -8.43 4.64
C CYS A 60 0.41 -8.45 4.98
N LYS A 61 1.25 -9.09 4.15
CA LYS A 61 2.69 -9.41 4.34
C LYS A 61 3.02 -10.31 5.53
N HIS A 62 2.23 -10.24 6.61
CA HIS A 62 2.34 -11.05 7.82
C HIS A 62 0.98 -11.59 8.20
N THR A 63 0.91 -12.76 8.84
CA THR A 63 -0.35 -13.36 9.32
C THR A 63 -0.66 -12.99 10.77
N THR A 64 0.36 -12.80 11.60
CA THR A 64 0.19 -12.45 13.01
C THR A 64 -0.08 -10.94 13.15
N PRO A 65 -1.19 -10.51 13.79
CA PRO A 65 -1.47 -9.11 14.06
C PRO A 65 -0.73 -8.60 15.31
N TYR A 66 -0.79 -7.29 15.55
CA TYR A 66 -0.49 -6.72 16.86
C TYR A 66 -1.48 -7.22 17.93
N THR A 67 -1.06 -7.19 19.20
CA THR A 67 -1.89 -7.65 20.33
C THR A 67 -3.13 -6.78 20.52
N THR A 68 -2.99 -5.48 20.33
CA THR A 68 -4.06 -4.47 20.39
C THR A 68 -4.33 -3.87 19.01
N PRO A 69 -5.57 -3.44 18.72
CA PRO A 69 -5.85 -2.64 17.54
C PRO A 69 -4.97 -1.40 17.48
N VAL A 70 -4.50 -1.05 16.28
CA VAL A 70 -3.68 0.15 16.03
C VAL A 70 -4.52 1.41 15.80
N ALA A 71 -5.82 1.22 15.61
CA ALA A 71 -6.81 2.27 15.42
C ALA A 71 -8.18 1.75 15.87
N THR A 72 -9.06 2.68 16.25
CA THR A 72 -10.46 2.42 16.55
C THR A 72 -11.28 3.46 15.79
N TRP A 73 -12.23 2.99 15.00
CA TRP A 73 -13.08 3.85 14.17
C TRP A 73 -14.55 3.53 14.37
N ALA A 74 -15.40 4.54 14.19
CA ALA A 74 -16.84 4.38 14.15
C ALA A 74 -17.33 4.29 12.69
N ALA A 75 -18.43 3.56 12.46
CA ALA A 75 -19.11 3.58 11.16
C ALA A 75 -19.52 5.02 10.79
N GLY A 76 -19.35 5.42 9.53
CA GLY A 76 -19.59 6.80 9.09
C GLY A 76 -18.50 7.82 9.49
N GLN A 77 -17.44 7.41 10.20
CA GLN A 77 -16.33 8.29 10.55
C GLN A 77 -15.48 8.61 9.31
N SER A 78 -15.07 9.86 9.18
CA SER A 78 -14.02 10.25 8.24
C SER A 78 -12.65 9.81 8.77
N ILE A 79 -11.93 9.00 8.00
CA ILE A 79 -10.60 8.51 8.36
C ILE A 79 -9.57 8.97 7.33
N THR A 80 -8.33 9.17 7.78
CA THR A 80 -7.20 9.52 6.92
C THR A 80 -6.17 8.40 6.95
N THR A 81 -5.76 7.95 5.78
CA THR A 81 -4.57 7.10 5.59
C THR A 81 -3.40 7.94 5.13
N ARG A 82 -2.18 7.59 5.53
CA ARG A 82 -0.96 8.28 5.11
C ARG A 82 0.08 7.30 4.62
N PHE A 83 0.87 7.76 3.66
CA PHE A 83 1.91 7.00 3.00
C PHE A 83 3.26 7.72 3.15
N GLU A 84 4.32 6.94 3.23
CA GLU A 84 5.68 7.49 3.17
C GLU A 84 5.92 8.10 1.79
N ALA A 85 6.72 9.16 1.73
CA ALA A 85 7.28 9.63 0.47
C ALA A 85 8.17 8.51 -0.12
N GLY A 86 7.71 7.89 -1.19
CA GLY A 86 8.38 6.76 -1.85
C GLY A 86 9.25 7.16 -3.03
N GLU A 87 9.80 6.16 -3.73
CA GLU A 87 10.59 6.32 -4.98
C GLU A 87 9.74 6.71 -6.20
N GLY A 88 8.49 7.13 -5.99
CA GLY A 88 7.58 7.67 -7.00
C GLY A 88 6.32 6.84 -7.27
N ALA A 89 5.26 7.52 -7.71
CA ALA A 89 3.97 6.97 -8.12
C ALA A 89 3.98 6.35 -9.53
N ARG A 90 4.95 6.71 -10.38
CA ARG A 90 5.23 6.14 -11.72
C ARG A 90 3.99 5.86 -12.58
N GLY A 91 3.21 6.90 -12.85
CA GLY A 91 1.97 6.79 -13.64
C GLY A 91 0.72 6.47 -12.81
N GLY A 92 0.88 6.21 -11.51
CA GLY A 92 -0.19 6.08 -10.54
C GLY A 92 -0.80 4.68 -10.54
N GLY A 93 -2.01 4.54 -11.08
CA GLY A 93 -2.78 3.29 -11.03
C GLY A 93 -3.94 3.34 -10.04
N HIS A 94 -4.28 2.21 -9.44
CA HIS A 94 -5.50 2.03 -8.66
C HIS A 94 -5.21 1.64 -7.21
N ILE A 95 -5.81 2.33 -6.25
CA ILE A 95 -5.77 1.93 -4.84
C ILE A 95 -7.16 1.49 -4.41
N GLN A 96 -7.22 0.40 -3.66
CA GLN A 96 -8.41 0.01 -2.92
C GLN A 96 -8.08 -0.09 -1.44
N PHE A 97 -8.99 0.43 -0.61
CA PHE A 97 -8.99 0.25 0.82
C PHE A 97 -10.13 -0.72 1.17
N SER A 98 -9.84 -1.71 2.00
CA SER A 98 -10.74 -2.81 2.28
C SER A 98 -10.73 -3.20 3.75
N LEU A 99 -11.83 -3.81 4.19
CA LEU A 99 -11.97 -4.40 5.51
C LEU A 99 -12.13 -5.92 5.39
N SER A 100 -11.52 -6.63 6.34
CA SER A 100 -11.75 -8.05 6.58
C SER A 100 -12.12 -8.28 8.04
N TYR A 101 -13.20 -9.02 8.25
CA TYR A 101 -13.73 -9.37 9.57
C TYR A 101 -13.47 -10.84 9.94
N ASP A 102 -13.01 -11.65 9.00
CA ASP A 102 -12.77 -13.10 9.13
C ASP A 102 -11.27 -13.44 9.23
N GLY A 103 -10.46 -12.49 9.70
CA GLY A 103 -9.03 -12.72 9.90
C GLY A 103 -8.18 -12.67 8.63
N GLY A 104 -8.73 -12.18 7.52
CA GLY A 104 -8.04 -11.99 6.25
C GLY A 104 -8.35 -13.06 5.20
N GLU A 105 -9.46 -13.79 5.35
CA GLU A 105 -9.93 -14.74 4.34
C GLU A 105 -10.70 -14.03 3.23
N THR A 106 -11.56 -13.09 3.58
CA THR A 106 -12.29 -12.23 2.63
C THR A 106 -12.07 -10.76 2.92
N PHE A 107 -12.02 -9.95 1.86
CA PHE A 107 -11.86 -8.51 1.92
C PHE A 107 -12.97 -7.81 1.13
N VAL A 108 -13.61 -6.83 1.76
CA VAL A 108 -14.63 -5.99 1.13
C VAL A 108 -14.06 -4.59 0.93
N VAL A 109 -14.09 -4.11 -0.31
CA VAL A 109 -13.63 -2.76 -0.65
C VAL A 109 -14.61 -1.73 -0.08
N ILE A 110 -14.07 -0.74 0.62
CA ILE A 110 -14.83 0.36 1.25
C ILE A 110 -14.51 1.73 0.65
N HIS A 111 -13.39 1.85 -0.05
CA HIS A 111 -13.02 3.06 -0.78
C HIS A 111 -12.04 2.69 -1.90
N GLU A 112 -12.10 3.41 -3.01
CA GLU A 112 -11.17 3.22 -4.13
C GLU A 112 -10.77 4.54 -4.78
N VAL A 113 -9.55 4.55 -5.31
CA VAL A 113 -8.97 5.62 -6.11
C VAL A 113 -8.55 5.00 -7.42
N LEU A 114 -9.11 5.49 -8.54
CA LEU A 114 -8.90 4.88 -9.85
C LEU A 114 -7.98 5.74 -10.73
N GLY A 115 -7.02 5.08 -11.37
CA GLY A 115 -6.11 5.64 -12.39
C GLY A 115 -5.00 6.56 -11.85
N ASN A 116 -5.30 7.39 -10.85
CA ASN A 116 -4.40 8.45 -10.39
C ASN A 116 -3.90 8.22 -8.95
N ALA A 117 -3.73 6.96 -8.53
CA ALA A 117 -3.10 6.64 -7.26
C ALA A 117 -1.80 7.45 -7.08
N PHE A 118 -1.70 8.18 -5.98
CA PHE A 118 -0.56 9.01 -5.54
C PHE A 118 -0.28 10.24 -6.41
N LEU A 119 -1.15 10.55 -7.38
CA LEU A 119 -0.99 11.64 -8.32
C LEU A 119 -2.13 12.66 -8.17
N ASN A 120 -1.79 13.95 -8.21
CA ASN A 120 -2.78 15.00 -8.33
C ASN A 120 -3.14 15.22 -9.81
N GLY A 121 -4.17 14.51 -10.29
CA GLY A 121 -4.62 14.57 -11.68
C GLY A 121 -3.74 13.80 -12.66
N GLN A 122 -4.03 13.93 -13.96
CA GLN A 122 -3.24 13.31 -15.01
C GLN A 122 -1.90 14.03 -15.14
N THR A 123 -0.82 13.35 -14.77
CA THR A 123 0.55 13.86 -14.86
C THR A 123 1.45 12.83 -15.49
N THR A 124 2.44 13.29 -16.26
CA THR A 124 3.55 12.46 -16.75
C THR A 124 4.66 12.33 -15.71
N SER A 125 4.50 12.95 -14.54
CA SER A 125 5.46 12.84 -13.44
C SER A 125 5.41 11.45 -12.83
N ASN A 126 6.60 10.94 -12.53
CA ASN A 126 6.77 9.72 -11.77
C ASN A 126 6.72 9.97 -10.26
N GLU A 127 6.62 11.22 -9.80
CA GLU A 127 6.67 11.59 -8.39
C GLU A 127 5.29 11.48 -7.73
N ALA A 128 5.25 10.91 -6.52
CA ALA A 128 4.05 10.91 -5.71
C ALA A 128 3.78 12.32 -5.17
N THR A 129 2.61 12.87 -5.47
CA THR A 129 2.17 14.20 -5.03
C THR A 129 1.03 14.14 -4.02
N ILE A 130 0.30 13.02 -3.98
CA ILE A 130 -0.71 12.70 -2.96
C ILE A 130 -0.17 11.58 -2.09
N LEU A 131 0.01 11.84 -0.80
CA LEU A 131 0.48 10.86 0.19
C LEU A 131 -0.52 10.64 1.32
N SER A 132 -1.74 11.16 1.17
CA SER A 132 -2.79 11.00 2.17
C SER A 132 -4.15 10.89 1.49
N TYR A 133 -4.95 9.92 1.91
CA TYR A 133 -6.32 9.74 1.43
C TYR A 133 -7.27 9.83 2.60
N THR A 134 -8.24 10.74 2.50
CA THR A 134 -9.29 10.88 3.50
C THR A 134 -10.61 10.49 2.87
N PHE A 135 -11.35 9.60 3.55
CA PHE A 135 -12.65 9.12 3.09
C PHE A 135 -13.51 8.70 4.29
N ASP A 136 -14.82 8.69 4.08
CA ASP A 136 -15.78 8.26 5.10
C ASP A 136 -15.93 6.75 5.07
N LEU A 137 -15.89 6.13 6.24
CA LEU A 137 -16.25 4.73 6.39
C LEU A 137 -17.75 4.54 6.07
N PRO A 138 -18.15 3.43 5.40
CA PRO A 138 -19.57 3.15 5.22
C PRO A 138 -20.30 3.11 6.57
N ARG A 139 -21.54 3.59 6.59
CA ARG A 139 -22.34 3.71 7.84
C ARG A 139 -22.87 2.36 8.33
N ASP A 140 -22.86 1.36 7.47
CA ASP A 140 -23.41 0.02 7.64
C ASP A 140 -22.33 -1.06 7.86
N ILE A 141 -21.06 -0.66 8.06
CA ILE A 141 -20.02 -1.64 8.41
C ILE A 141 -20.33 -2.28 9.77
N PRO A 142 -20.17 -3.62 9.92
CA PRO A 142 -20.39 -4.30 11.20
C PRO A 142 -19.43 -3.82 12.30
N ALA A 143 -19.90 -3.84 13.54
CA ALA A 143 -19.03 -3.69 14.69
C ALA A 143 -18.12 -4.91 14.85
N SER A 144 -16.87 -4.70 15.27
CA SER A 144 -15.95 -5.77 15.64
C SER A 144 -14.91 -5.25 16.61
N ASP A 145 -14.50 -6.09 17.57
CA ASP A 145 -13.34 -5.82 18.42
C ASP A 145 -12.03 -5.82 17.61
N LYS A 146 -12.00 -6.58 16.51
CA LYS A 146 -10.84 -6.71 15.62
C LYS A 146 -11.28 -6.86 14.17
N ALA A 147 -10.81 -5.96 13.33
CA ALA A 147 -10.91 -6.06 11.87
C ALA A 147 -9.54 -5.75 11.25
N ILE A 148 -9.29 -6.28 10.06
CA ILE A 148 -8.11 -5.93 9.27
C ILE A 148 -8.52 -4.83 8.30
N PHE A 149 -7.82 -3.71 8.37
CA PHE A 149 -7.84 -2.69 7.33
C PHE A 149 -6.65 -2.92 6.39
N ALA A 150 -6.93 -3.14 5.11
CA ALA A 150 -5.92 -3.38 4.10
C ALA A 150 -6.00 -2.33 2.99
N TRP A 151 -4.84 -1.89 2.53
CA TRP A 151 -4.71 -1.14 1.29
C TRP A 151 -4.09 -2.05 0.25
N THR A 152 -4.50 -1.91 -1.01
CA THR A 152 -3.92 -2.62 -2.15
C THR A 152 -3.69 -1.61 -3.24
N TRP A 153 -2.56 -1.72 -3.93
CA TRP A 153 -2.23 -0.88 -5.07
C TRP A 153 -1.88 -1.75 -6.27
N VAL A 154 -2.63 -1.53 -7.35
CA VAL A 154 -2.31 -2.02 -8.68
C VAL A 154 -1.70 -0.84 -9.41
N ASN A 155 -0.37 -0.80 -9.47
CA ASN A 155 0.34 0.26 -10.17
C ASN A 155 0.13 0.17 -11.69
N ALA A 156 0.23 1.32 -12.35
CA ALA A 156 0.21 1.42 -13.81
C ALA A 156 1.48 0.81 -14.45
#